data_AF-A0A7Y5KU34-F1
#
_entry.id   AF-A0A7Y5KU34-F1
#
_cell.length_a   1.000
_cell.length_b   1.000
_cell.length_c   1.000
_cell.angle_alpha   90.00
_cell.angle_beta   90.00
_cell.angle_gamma   90.00
#
_symmetry.space_group_name_H-M   'P 1'
#
loop_
_entity.id
_entity.type
_entity.pdbx_description
1 polymer ?
#
loop_
_entity_poly.entity_id
_entity_poly.type
_entity_poly.pdbx_seq_one_letter_code
_entity_poly.pdbx_strand_id
1 'polypeptide(L)'
;MKWSVFSILPLLVTMVGGPSFAQPGSPKDSARVMAERGQSLLQAGKPAEALVELRRAEATFHAPTIVFLIARANVEIGAVDQAYADYTRVIEEKLPAGAPPEWREAQRLAWEERAALAPKVRASTIARAGSTEDRGIEWLAGGLVGIGVGLAGVGFGIGEGIDAMNRKADIEDAGACRDGMCLPSAKSDVDDATLAAHLSTAGFVVGGVALAAGGTLLGVYLAGQSGSARVRAAGGPFGAHITLELTF
;
A
#
# COMPACT_ATOMS: atom_id res chain seq x y z
N MET A 1 -99.55 -0.12 -43.39
CA MET A 1 -98.77 0.35 -42.24
C MET A 1 -97.74 -0.71 -41.89
N LYS A 2 -96.44 -0.44 -42.15
CA LYS A 2 -95.32 -1.33 -41.79
C LYS A 2 -94.54 -0.63 -40.67
N TRP A 3 -94.37 -1.30 -39.53
CA TRP A 3 -93.59 -0.81 -38.39
C TRP A 3 -92.13 -1.24 -38.56
N SER A 4 -91.21 -0.27 -38.60
CA SER A 4 -89.77 -0.51 -38.52
C SER A 4 -89.31 -0.41 -37.06
N VAL A 5 -88.63 -1.46 -36.62
CA VAL A 5 -87.95 -1.58 -35.33
C VAL A 5 -86.64 -0.78 -35.40
N PHE A 6 -86.45 0.20 -34.51
CA PHE A 6 -85.16 0.87 -34.31
C PHE A 6 -84.54 0.38 -33.00
N SER A 7 -83.49 -0.43 -33.14
CA SER A 7 -82.65 -0.94 -32.06
C SER A 7 -81.62 0.13 -31.69
N ILE A 8 -81.69 0.66 -30.47
CA ILE A 8 -80.70 1.60 -29.91
C ILE A 8 -79.66 0.78 -29.14
N LEU A 9 -78.45 0.68 -29.66
CA LEU A 9 -77.29 0.07 -29.01
C LEU A 9 -76.49 1.15 -28.27
N PRO A 10 -76.21 1.03 -26.97
CA PRO A 10 -75.39 2.02 -26.26
C PRO A 10 -73.91 1.80 -26.60
N LEU A 11 -73.26 2.87 -27.06
CA LEU A 11 -71.83 2.95 -27.33
C LEU A 11 -71.05 2.98 -26.00
N LEU A 12 -70.59 1.81 -25.56
CA LEU A 12 -69.72 1.67 -24.39
C LEU A 12 -68.27 2.02 -24.78
N VAL A 13 -67.82 3.23 -24.47
CA VAL A 13 -66.41 3.64 -24.65
C VAL A 13 -65.56 3.02 -23.55
N THR A 14 -64.88 1.92 -23.86
CA THR A 14 -63.85 1.33 -22.98
C THR A 14 -62.56 2.12 -23.11
N MET A 15 -62.25 2.91 -22.07
CA MET A 15 -60.99 3.63 -21.94
C MET A 15 -59.88 2.62 -21.61
N VAL A 16 -59.18 2.13 -22.64
CA VAL A 16 -58.00 1.27 -22.47
C VAL A 16 -56.85 2.14 -21.98
N GLY A 17 -56.56 2.08 -20.68
CA GLY A 17 -55.32 2.62 -20.12
C GLY A 17 -54.14 1.83 -20.65
N GLY A 18 -53.39 2.39 -21.60
CA GLY A 18 -52.13 1.80 -22.05
C GLY A 18 -51.12 1.75 -20.90
N PRO A 19 -50.22 0.74 -20.85
CA PRO A 19 -49.15 0.70 -19.87
C PRO A 19 -48.26 1.94 -20.05
N SER A 20 -48.25 2.83 -19.06
CA SER A 20 -47.24 3.88 -18.94
C SER A 20 -45.89 3.23 -18.63
N PHE A 21 -45.09 3.00 -19.67
CA PHE A 21 -43.68 2.72 -19.48
C PHE A 21 -43.01 4.01 -18.99
N ALA A 22 -42.54 4.01 -17.74
CA ALA A 22 -41.67 5.07 -17.26
C ALA A 22 -40.46 5.18 -18.20
N GLN A 23 -40.23 6.36 -18.78
CA GLN A 23 -39.01 6.59 -19.56
C GLN A 23 -37.79 6.26 -18.68
N PRO A 24 -36.73 5.63 -19.23
CA PRO A 24 -35.48 5.52 -18.49
C PRO A 24 -35.03 6.93 -18.14
N GLY A 25 -34.96 7.23 -16.83
CA GLY A 25 -34.51 8.53 -16.35
C GLY A 25 -33.13 8.86 -16.87
N SER A 26 -32.81 10.16 -17.01
CA SER A 26 -31.47 10.57 -17.44
C SER A 26 -30.40 10.05 -16.45
N PRO A 27 -29.15 9.84 -16.87
CA PRO A 27 -28.06 9.48 -15.95
C PRO A 27 -27.98 10.45 -14.76
N LYS A 28 -28.20 11.75 -14.99
CA LYS A 28 -28.27 12.77 -13.95
C LYS A 28 -29.41 12.52 -12.95
N ASP A 29 -30.60 12.17 -13.41
CA ASP A 29 -31.73 11.87 -12.52
C ASP A 29 -31.47 10.60 -11.69
N SER A 30 -30.89 9.57 -12.31
CA SER A 30 -30.53 8.34 -11.61
C SER A 30 -29.45 8.58 -10.54
N ALA A 31 -28.42 9.36 -10.86
CA ALA A 31 -27.36 9.74 -9.92
C ALA A 31 -27.90 10.58 -8.76
N ARG A 32 -28.86 11.49 -9.01
CA ARG A 32 -29.52 12.27 -7.96
C ARG A 32 -30.23 11.36 -6.95
N VAL A 33 -31.00 10.37 -7.42
CA VAL A 33 -31.69 9.43 -6.53
C VAL A 33 -30.69 8.63 -5.68
N MET A 34 -29.56 8.19 -6.27
CA MET A 34 -28.50 7.52 -5.53
C MET A 34 -27.82 8.43 -4.52
N ALA A 35 -27.56 9.69 -4.88
CA ALA A 35 -26.95 10.68 -4.00
C ALA A 35 -27.86 11.05 -2.82
N GLU A 36 -29.17 11.18 -3.04
CA GLU A 36 -30.17 11.40 -1.98
C GLU A 36 -30.19 10.24 -0.98
N ARG A 37 -30.09 9.00 -1.47
CA ARG A 37 -29.94 7.82 -0.60
C ARG A 37 -28.64 7.88 0.18
N GLY A 38 -27.52 8.18 -0.48
CA GLY A 38 -26.23 8.38 0.18
C GLY A 38 -26.28 9.43 1.29
N GLN A 39 -26.93 10.57 1.03
CA GLN A 39 -27.12 11.62 2.02
C GLN A 39 -28.02 11.17 3.19
N SER A 40 -29.09 10.41 2.93
CA SER A 40 -29.93 9.85 3.99
C SER A 40 -29.16 8.84 4.86
N LEU A 41 -28.24 8.08 4.28
CA LEU A 41 -27.37 7.16 5.01
C LEU A 41 -26.36 7.91 5.90
N LEU A 42 -25.82 9.04 5.45
CA LEU A 42 -25.01 9.92 6.30
C LEU A 42 -25.81 10.44 7.49
N GLN A 43 -27.02 10.95 7.25
CA GLN A 43 -27.91 11.41 8.33
C GLN A 43 -28.27 10.29 9.31
N ALA A 44 -28.33 9.04 8.84
CA ALA A 44 -28.56 7.86 9.66
C ALA A 44 -27.29 7.36 10.40
N GLY A 45 -26.16 8.04 10.29
CA GLY A 45 -24.89 7.63 10.91
C GLY A 45 -24.28 6.38 10.28
N LYS A 46 -24.58 6.10 9.00
CA LYS A 46 -24.10 4.94 8.23
C LYS A 46 -23.15 5.40 7.11
N PRO A 47 -22.00 6.02 7.42
CA PRO A 47 -21.17 6.66 6.41
C PRO A 47 -20.49 5.68 5.44
N ALA A 48 -20.22 4.43 5.87
CA ALA A 48 -19.66 3.40 4.99
C ALA A 48 -20.65 2.95 3.91
N GLU A 49 -21.92 2.74 4.26
CA GLU A 49 -22.99 2.44 3.30
C GLU A 49 -23.23 3.63 2.37
N ALA A 50 -23.23 4.86 2.93
CA ALA A 50 -23.35 6.08 2.16
C ALA A 50 -22.24 6.21 1.11
N LEU A 51 -20.99 5.95 1.49
CA LEU A 51 -19.83 6.06 0.60
C LEU A 51 -19.97 5.14 -0.62
N VAL A 52 -20.48 3.91 -0.44
CA VAL A 52 -20.71 2.96 -1.53
C VAL A 52 -21.76 3.51 -2.51
N GLU A 53 -22.91 3.96 -1.98
CA GLU A 53 -23.99 4.50 -2.81
C GLU A 53 -23.59 5.80 -3.51
N LEU A 54 -22.85 6.68 -2.83
CA LEU A 54 -22.35 7.93 -3.42
C LEU A 54 -21.32 7.69 -4.51
N ARG A 55 -20.44 6.69 -4.36
CA ARG A 55 -19.49 6.31 -5.43
C ARG A 55 -20.21 5.74 -6.66
N ARG A 56 -21.32 5.01 -6.47
CA ARG A 56 -22.18 4.56 -7.58
C ARG A 56 -22.87 5.74 -8.26
N ALA A 57 -23.36 6.69 -7.49
CA ALA A 57 -23.94 7.94 -8.01
C ALA A 57 -22.93 8.69 -8.88
N GLU A 58 -21.72 8.86 -8.36
CA GLU A 58 -20.62 9.55 -9.03
C GLU A 58 -20.16 8.85 -10.32
N ALA A 59 -20.09 7.52 -10.30
CA ALA A 59 -19.79 6.73 -11.49
C ALA A 59 -20.89 6.83 -12.57
N THR A 60 -22.11 7.15 -12.17
CA THR A 60 -23.26 7.29 -13.09
C THR A 60 -23.31 8.68 -13.70
N PHE A 61 -23.07 9.72 -12.89
CA PHE A 61 -22.97 11.09 -13.35
C PHE A 61 -22.06 11.86 -12.40
N HIS A 62 -20.95 12.36 -12.93
CA HIS A 62 -20.02 13.20 -12.19
C HIS A 62 -20.66 14.53 -11.80
N ALA A 63 -20.63 14.87 -10.50
CA ALA A 63 -21.02 16.20 -10.04
C ALA A 63 -20.23 16.61 -8.78
N PRO A 64 -19.78 17.88 -8.68
CA PRO A 64 -19.08 18.40 -7.50
C PRO A 64 -19.82 18.15 -6.18
N THR A 65 -21.16 18.21 -6.21
CA THR A 65 -22.01 17.94 -5.04
C THR A 65 -21.94 16.50 -4.56
N ILE A 66 -21.76 15.52 -5.47
CA ILE A 66 -21.63 14.11 -5.10
C ILE A 66 -20.24 13.87 -4.52
N VAL A 67 -19.19 14.39 -5.14
CA VAL A 67 -17.82 14.30 -4.61
C VAL A 67 -17.69 14.97 -3.24
N PHE A 68 -18.38 16.09 -3.03
CA PHE A 68 -18.47 16.74 -1.71
C PHE A 68 -19.12 15.84 -0.64
N LEU A 69 -20.20 15.12 -0.99
CA LEU A 69 -20.82 14.15 -0.07
C LEU A 69 -19.91 12.93 0.19
N ILE A 70 -19.17 12.47 -0.82
CA ILE A 70 -18.14 11.43 -0.66
C ILE A 70 -17.07 11.89 0.35
N ALA A 71 -16.61 13.13 0.24
CA ALA A 71 -15.65 13.70 1.16
C ALA A 71 -16.18 13.70 2.61
N ARG A 72 -17.42 14.15 2.83
CA ARG A 72 -18.07 14.10 4.14
C ARG A 72 -18.21 12.70 4.71
N ALA A 73 -18.58 11.73 3.87
CA ALA A 73 -18.60 10.33 4.27
C ALA A 73 -17.22 9.85 4.75
N ASN A 74 -16.16 10.22 4.02
CA ASN A 74 -14.79 9.91 4.41
C ASN A 74 -14.38 10.59 5.73
N VAL A 75 -14.89 11.79 6.03
CA VAL A 75 -14.67 12.45 7.34
C VAL A 75 -15.29 11.63 8.47
N GLU A 76 -16.56 11.21 8.33
CA GLU A 76 -17.26 10.42 9.36
C GLU A 76 -16.66 9.02 9.55
N ILE A 77 -16.11 8.43 8.49
CA ILE A 77 -15.35 7.16 8.55
C ILE A 77 -14.01 7.33 9.29
N GLY A 78 -13.48 8.56 9.37
CA GLY A 78 -12.13 8.83 9.85
C GLY A 78 -11.04 8.70 8.78
N ALA A 79 -11.42 8.54 7.51
CA ALA A 79 -10.52 8.54 6.36
C ALA A 79 -10.13 9.98 5.96
N VAL A 80 -9.53 10.72 6.91
CA VAL A 80 -9.28 12.16 6.81
C VAL A 80 -8.40 12.54 5.61
N ASP A 81 -7.41 11.72 5.27
CA ASP A 81 -6.53 11.97 4.12
C ASP A 81 -7.31 11.89 2.78
N GLN A 82 -8.23 10.92 2.66
CA GLN A 82 -9.08 10.78 1.47
C GLN A 82 -10.10 11.93 1.39
N ALA A 83 -10.73 12.27 2.50
CA ALA A 83 -11.64 13.41 2.57
C ALA A 83 -10.97 14.72 2.11
N TYR A 84 -9.74 14.98 2.57
CA TYR A 84 -8.97 16.15 2.17
C TYR A 84 -8.70 16.19 0.67
N ALA A 85 -8.34 15.06 0.08
CA ALA A 85 -8.13 14.93 -1.36
C ALA A 85 -9.44 15.17 -2.14
N ASP A 86 -10.55 14.61 -1.67
CA ASP A 86 -11.87 14.76 -2.31
C ASP A 86 -12.36 16.21 -2.27
N TYR A 87 -12.23 16.90 -1.13
CA TYR A 87 -12.53 18.34 -1.07
C TYR A 87 -11.64 19.16 -1.99
N THR A 88 -10.36 18.79 -2.11
CA THR A 88 -9.44 19.48 -3.03
C THR A 88 -9.89 19.32 -4.48
N ARG A 89 -10.31 18.12 -4.88
CA ARG A 89 -10.88 17.89 -6.22
C ARG A 89 -12.11 18.75 -6.49
N VAL A 90 -13.03 18.86 -5.53
CA VAL A 90 -14.21 19.72 -5.65
C VAL A 90 -13.81 21.18 -5.88
N ILE A 91 -12.88 21.70 -5.08
CA ILE A 91 -12.43 23.10 -5.12
C ILE A 91 -11.71 23.43 -6.43
N GLU A 92 -10.91 22.51 -6.95
CA GLU A 92 -10.10 22.71 -8.16
C GLU A 92 -10.89 22.49 -9.46
N GLU A 93 -12.08 21.88 -9.37
CA GLU A 93 -12.93 21.62 -10.53
C GLU A 93 -13.41 22.93 -11.18
N LYS A 94 -13.24 23.04 -12.49
CA LYS A 94 -13.71 24.20 -13.24
C LYS A 94 -15.18 24.04 -13.59
N LEU A 95 -16.02 24.87 -12.97
CA LEU A 95 -17.46 24.82 -13.23
C LEU A 95 -17.81 25.45 -14.61
N PRO A 96 -18.69 24.83 -15.41
CA PRO A 96 -19.18 25.40 -16.66
C PRO A 96 -20.03 26.66 -16.41
N ALA A 97 -20.16 27.53 -17.42
CA ALA A 97 -20.89 28.80 -17.28
C ALA A 97 -22.38 28.65 -16.90
N GLY A 98 -23.00 27.52 -17.25
CA GLY A 98 -24.38 27.16 -16.87
C GLY A 98 -24.48 26.26 -15.63
N ALA A 99 -23.42 26.18 -14.82
CA ALA A 99 -23.40 25.32 -13.64
C ALA A 99 -24.53 25.66 -12.66
N PRO A 100 -25.22 24.65 -12.12
CA PRO A 100 -26.18 24.84 -11.04
C PRO A 100 -25.55 25.58 -9.84
N PRO A 101 -26.29 26.45 -9.14
CA PRO A 101 -25.77 27.20 -7.99
C PRO A 101 -25.27 26.29 -6.86
N GLU A 102 -25.82 25.08 -6.73
CA GLU A 102 -25.42 24.10 -5.72
C GLU A 102 -23.97 23.64 -5.90
N TRP A 103 -23.42 23.70 -7.12
CA TRP A 103 -22.02 23.34 -7.38
C TRP A 103 -21.06 24.39 -6.83
N ARG A 104 -21.43 25.68 -6.96
CA ARG A 104 -20.65 26.79 -6.36
C ARG A 104 -20.70 26.72 -4.83
N GLU A 105 -21.86 26.38 -4.29
CA GLU A 105 -22.01 26.19 -2.85
C GLU A 105 -21.18 25.00 -2.35
N ALA A 106 -21.16 23.88 -3.07
CA ALA A 106 -20.31 22.74 -2.75
C ALA A 106 -18.81 23.11 -2.73
N GLN A 107 -18.34 23.94 -3.67
CA GLN A 107 -16.96 24.43 -3.64
C GLN A 107 -16.66 25.31 -2.44
N ARG A 108 -17.58 26.21 -2.08
CA ARG A 108 -17.45 27.08 -0.89
C ARG A 108 -17.37 26.24 0.39
N LEU A 109 -18.30 25.32 0.57
CA LEU A 109 -18.35 24.42 1.73
C LEU A 109 -17.14 23.48 1.78
N ALA A 110 -16.70 22.95 0.63
CA ALA A 110 -15.50 22.12 0.54
C ALA A 110 -14.26 22.90 1.00
N TRP A 111 -14.13 24.18 0.63
CA TRP A 111 -13.02 25.02 1.06
C TRP A 111 -12.98 25.19 2.58
N GLU A 112 -14.14 25.44 3.20
CA GLU A 112 -14.31 25.59 4.64
C GLU A 112 -14.01 24.28 5.39
N GLU A 113 -14.66 23.18 5.00
CA GLU A 113 -14.49 21.88 5.65
C GLU A 113 -13.06 21.34 5.48
N ARG A 114 -12.42 21.54 4.32
CA ARG A 114 -11.02 21.17 4.10
C ARG A 114 -10.07 21.93 5.01
N ALA A 115 -10.30 23.24 5.21
CA ALA A 115 -9.46 24.05 6.08
C ALA A 115 -9.47 23.53 7.52
N ALA A 116 -10.63 23.06 8.01
CA ALA A 116 -10.77 22.44 9.32
C ALA A 116 -10.02 21.10 9.45
N LEU A 117 -9.79 20.37 8.35
CA LEU A 117 -9.08 19.09 8.33
C LEU A 117 -7.55 19.23 8.24
N ALA A 118 -7.04 20.36 7.75
CA ALA A 118 -5.61 20.59 7.57
C ALA A 118 -4.72 20.22 8.79
N PRO A 119 -5.04 20.56 10.06
CA PRO A 119 -4.22 20.14 11.19
C PRO A 119 -4.22 18.62 11.40
N LYS A 120 -5.35 17.94 11.17
CA LYS A 120 -5.48 16.48 11.33
C LYS A 120 -4.66 15.75 10.26
N VAL A 121 -4.68 16.23 9.02
CA VAL A 121 -3.87 15.69 7.92
C VAL A 121 -2.37 15.89 8.17
N ARG A 122 -1.97 17.06 8.70
CA ARG A 122 -0.58 17.27 9.10
C ARG A 122 -0.14 16.31 10.20
N ALA A 123 -0.97 16.13 11.23
CA ALA A 123 -0.69 15.21 12.31
C ALA A 123 -0.59 13.75 11.84
N SER A 124 -1.51 13.28 10.97
CA SER A 124 -1.45 11.94 10.39
C SER A 124 -0.21 11.73 9.53
N THR A 125 0.19 12.76 8.75
CA THR A 125 1.40 12.73 7.92
C THR A 125 2.67 12.63 8.77
N ILE A 126 2.78 13.44 9.83
CA ILE A 126 3.93 13.39 10.76
C ILE A 126 3.99 12.04 11.48
N ALA A 127 2.86 11.54 11.99
CA ALA A 127 2.80 10.24 12.66
C ALA A 127 3.21 9.10 11.72
N ARG A 128 2.75 9.14 10.45
CA ARG A 128 3.11 8.15 9.43
C ARG A 128 4.60 8.23 9.06
N ALA A 129 5.14 9.43 8.91
CA ALA A 129 6.56 9.64 8.67
C ALA A 129 7.40 9.03 9.80
N GLY A 130 7.07 9.34 11.06
CA GLY A 130 7.74 8.75 12.24
C GLY A 130 7.69 7.22 12.25
N SER A 131 6.50 6.62 12.01
CA SER A 131 6.37 5.15 11.96
C SER A 131 7.15 4.48 10.81
N THR A 132 7.46 5.22 9.75
CA THR A 132 8.22 4.72 8.61
C THR A 132 9.72 4.82 8.89
N GLU A 133 10.14 5.89 9.55
CA GLU A 133 11.51 6.05 10.06
C GLU A 133 11.85 4.97 11.10
N ASP A 134 10.98 4.74 12.09
CA ASP A 134 11.18 3.71 13.12
C ASP A 134 11.32 2.31 12.50
N ARG A 135 10.43 1.95 11.57
CA ARG A 135 10.56 0.69 10.83
C ARG A 135 11.84 0.66 10.02
N GLY A 136 12.19 1.73 9.31
CA GLY A 136 13.43 1.81 8.55
C GLY A 136 14.67 1.50 9.40
N ILE A 137 14.71 2.02 10.64
CA ILE A 137 15.76 1.74 11.60
C ILE A 137 15.78 0.26 12.02
N GLU A 138 14.62 -0.36 12.26
CA GLU A 138 14.55 -1.80 12.58
C GLU A 138 15.10 -2.68 11.45
N TRP A 139 14.71 -2.41 10.19
CA TRP A 139 15.20 -3.16 9.02
C TRP A 139 16.72 -2.98 8.82
N LEU A 140 17.22 -1.75 9.00
CA LEU A 140 18.64 -1.44 8.93
C LEU A 140 19.43 -2.15 10.05
N ALA A 141 18.96 -2.05 11.29
CA ALA A 141 19.61 -2.68 12.44
C ALA A 141 19.64 -4.20 12.30
N GLY A 142 18.51 -4.82 11.92
CA GLY A 142 18.42 -6.26 11.65
C GLY A 142 19.35 -6.69 10.51
N GLY A 143 19.45 -5.89 9.45
CA GLY A 143 20.37 -6.12 8.34
C GLY A 143 21.84 -6.12 8.77
N LEU A 144 22.27 -5.08 9.50
CA LEU A 144 23.65 -4.96 9.98
C LEU A 144 24.03 -6.07 10.98
N VAL A 145 23.13 -6.41 11.90
CA VAL A 145 23.34 -7.50 12.86
C VAL A 145 23.44 -8.84 12.13
N GLY A 146 22.54 -9.13 11.19
CA GLY A 146 22.56 -10.36 10.39
C GLY A 146 23.85 -10.51 9.58
N ILE A 147 24.31 -9.42 8.96
CA ILE A 147 25.58 -9.40 8.24
C ILE A 147 26.76 -9.63 9.19
N GLY A 148 26.80 -8.95 10.34
CA GLY A 148 27.88 -9.09 11.32
C GLY A 148 28.00 -10.51 11.87
N VAL A 149 26.88 -11.10 12.30
CA VAL A 149 26.82 -12.48 12.78
C VAL A 149 27.20 -13.45 11.66
N GLY A 150 26.72 -13.20 10.45
CA GLY A 150 27.00 -14.03 9.30
C GLY A 150 28.48 -14.06 8.91
N LEU A 151 29.15 -12.90 8.88
CA LEU A 151 30.59 -12.81 8.61
C LEU A 151 31.41 -13.52 9.71
N ALA A 152 31.02 -13.37 10.97
CA ALA A 152 31.69 -14.05 12.09
C ALA A 152 31.54 -15.58 11.99
N GLY A 153 30.34 -16.09 11.67
CA GLY A 153 30.10 -17.52 11.51
C GLY A 153 30.86 -18.13 10.34
N VAL A 154 30.92 -17.43 9.21
CA VAL A 154 31.74 -17.85 8.05
C VAL A 154 33.24 -17.82 8.40
N GLY A 155 33.72 -16.77 9.07
CA GLY A 155 35.12 -16.68 9.51
C GLY A 155 35.51 -17.80 10.47
N PHE A 156 34.67 -18.10 11.46
CA PHE A 156 34.86 -19.22 12.37
C PHE A 156 34.86 -20.57 11.62
N GLY A 157 33.91 -20.78 10.71
CA GLY A 157 33.85 -21.99 9.89
C GLY A 157 35.10 -22.22 9.03
N ILE A 158 35.64 -21.16 8.43
CA ILE A 158 36.91 -21.23 7.68
C ILE A 158 38.08 -21.59 8.61
N GLY A 159 38.20 -20.92 9.76
CA GLY A 159 39.30 -21.15 10.70
C GLY A 159 39.34 -22.58 11.23
N GLU A 160 38.21 -23.07 11.73
CA GLU A 160 38.07 -24.43 12.26
C GLU A 160 38.25 -25.50 11.17
N GLY A 161 37.81 -25.21 9.94
CA GLY A 161 37.98 -26.11 8.80
C GLY A 161 39.45 -26.31 8.40
N ILE A 162 40.29 -25.27 8.53
CA ILE A 162 41.74 -25.39 8.31
C ILE A 162 42.38 -26.23 9.41
N ASP A 163 41.98 -26.06 10.67
CA ASP A 163 42.50 -26.88 11.79
C ASP A 163 42.16 -28.36 11.61
N ALA A 164 40.92 -28.67 11.21
CA ALA A 164 40.49 -30.04 10.94
C ALA A 164 41.33 -30.71 9.83
N MET A 165 41.71 -29.97 8.80
CA MET A 165 42.59 -30.49 7.73
C MET A 165 44.01 -30.73 8.22
N ASN A 166 44.55 -29.86 9.07
CA ASN A 166 45.88 -30.03 9.66
C ASN A 166 45.92 -31.26 10.58
N ARG A 167 44.93 -31.42 11.46
CA ARG A 167 44.82 -32.62 12.32
C ARG A 167 44.71 -33.91 11.52
N LYS A 168 43.97 -33.89 10.41
CA LYS A 168 43.89 -35.05 9.51
C LYS A 168 45.26 -35.41 8.93
N ALA A 169 46.03 -34.41 8.49
CA ALA A 169 47.39 -34.63 7.98
C ALA A 169 48.32 -35.17 9.08
N ASP A 170 48.26 -34.64 10.30
CA ASP A 170 49.07 -35.12 11.43
C ASP A 170 48.79 -36.59 11.78
N ILE A 171 47.52 -37.02 11.72
CA ILE A 171 47.10 -38.41 11.98
C ILE A 171 47.58 -39.35 10.87
N GLU A 172 47.54 -38.91 9.60
CA GLU A 172 48.03 -39.66 8.44
C GLU A 172 49.55 -39.81 8.48
N ASP A 173 50.27 -38.74 8.80
CA ASP A 173 51.74 -38.73 8.93
C ASP A 173 52.22 -39.62 10.08
N ALA A 174 51.45 -39.70 11.18
CA ALA A 174 51.70 -40.61 12.29
C ALA A 174 51.49 -42.10 11.94
N GLY A 175 50.92 -42.41 10.75
CA GLY A 175 50.61 -43.78 10.33
C GLY A 175 49.52 -44.45 11.16
N ALA A 176 48.69 -43.66 11.85
CA ALA A 176 47.71 -44.16 12.81
C ALA A 176 46.43 -44.72 12.16
N CYS A 177 46.25 -44.49 10.85
CA CYS A 177 45.12 -44.99 10.07
C CYS A 177 45.60 -45.67 8.78
N ARG A 178 44.97 -46.81 8.43
CA ARG A 178 45.22 -47.54 7.18
C ARG A 178 43.91 -48.10 6.63
N ASP A 179 43.65 -47.87 5.34
CA ASP A 179 42.44 -48.33 4.63
C ASP A 179 41.11 -47.98 5.35
N GLY A 180 41.04 -46.78 5.95
CA GLY A 180 39.86 -46.31 6.69
C GLY A 180 39.69 -46.93 8.09
N MET A 181 40.64 -47.73 8.54
CA MET A 181 40.69 -48.27 9.90
C MET A 181 41.79 -47.56 10.70
N CYS A 182 41.42 -46.99 11.85
CA CYS A 182 42.35 -46.29 12.74
C CYS A 182 42.62 -47.09 14.00
N LEU A 183 43.83 -46.96 14.56
CA LEU A 183 44.17 -47.58 15.84
C LEU A 183 43.34 -46.96 16.99
N PRO A 184 43.01 -47.73 18.05
CA PRO A 184 42.29 -47.22 19.21
C PRO A 184 43.01 -46.05 19.91
N SER A 185 44.34 -45.96 19.78
CA SER A 185 45.15 -44.89 20.34
C SER A 185 44.94 -43.54 19.68
N ALA A 186 44.45 -43.50 18.43
CA ALA A 186 44.18 -42.26 17.69
C ALA A 186 42.72 -41.79 17.81
N LYS A 187 41.92 -42.47 18.64
CA LYS A 187 40.49 -42.19 18.76
C LYS A 187 40.20 -40.75 19.20
N SER A 188 40.97 -40.21 20.17
CA SER A 188 40.79 -38.82 20.63
C SER A 188 41.00 -37.81 19.51
N ASP A 189 42.04 -38.01 18.70
CA ASP A 189 42.43 -37.06 17.65
C ASP A 189 41.43 -37.09 16.49
N VAL A 190 40.90 -38.28 16.18
CA VAL A 190 39.81 -38.46 15.20
C VAL A 190 38.52 -37.84 15.69
N ASP A 191 38.17 -38.02 16.97
CA ASP A 191 36.95 -37.43 17.56
C ASP A 191 37.05 -35.90 17.56
N ASP A 192 38.20 -35.31 17.88
CA ASP A 192 38.47 -33.87 17.81
C ASP A 192 38.37 -33.32 16.37
N ALA A 193 39.00 -33.99 15.41
CA ALA A 193 38.94 -33.59 14.00
C ALA A 193 37.51 -33.65 13.45
N THR A 194 36.73 -34.66 13.87
CA THR A 194 35.32 -34.81 13.52
C THR A 194 34.47 -33.72 14.17
N LEU A 195 34.76 -33.37 15.43
CA LEU A 195 34.09 -32.27 16.13
C LEU A 195 34.36 -30.93 15.44
N ALA A 196 35.62 -30.64 15.10
CA ALA A 196 36.02 -29.44 14.35
C ALA A 196 35.31 -29.36 12.99
N ALA A 197 35.21 -30.48 12.27
CA ALA A 197 34.49 -30.56 10.99
C ALA A 197 32.98 -30.29 11.14
N HIS A 198 32.33 -30.83 12.18
CA HIS A 198 30.92 -30.57 12.47
C HIS A 198 30.67 -29.12 12.87
N LEU A 199 31.55 -28.54 13.70
CA LEU A 199 31.48 -27.13 14.10
C LEU A 199 31.65 -26.20 12.90
N SER A 200 32.57 -26.49 11.99
CA SER A 200 32.75 -25.72 10.76
C SER A 200 31.51 -25.74 9.87
N THR A 201 30.92 -26.92 9.66
CA THR A 201 29.70 -27.09 8.85
C THR A 201 28.54 -26.29 9.45
N ALA A 202 28.36 -26.38 10.77
CA ALA A 202 27.35 -25.61 11.47
C ALA A 202 27.60 -24.10 11.35
N GLY A 203 28.84 -23.65 11.49
CA GLY A 203 29.25 -22.25 11.33
C GLY A 203 28.96 -21.69 9.94
N PHE A 204 29.25 -22.44 8.89
CA PHE A 204 28.94 -22.04 7.50
C PHE A 204 27.44 -21.99 7.22
N VAL A 205 26.67 -22.98 7.69
CA VAL A 205 25.22 -23.02 7.45
C VAL A 205 24.54 -21.87 8.19
N VAL A 206 24.81 -21.71 9.49
CA VAL A 206 24.21 -20.63 10.29
C VAL A 206 24.71 -19.28 9.82
N GLY A 207 26.01 -19.13 9.59
CA GLY A 207 26.63 -17.89 9.10
C GLY A 207 26.10 -17.49 7.73
N GLY A 208 26.00 -18.44 6.79
CA GLY A 208 25.46 -18.21 5.45
C GLY A 208 23.98 -17.79 5.45
N VAL A 209 23.15 -18.44 6.28
CA VAL A 209 21.74 -18.05 6.45
C VAL A 209 21.63 -16.64 7.06
N ALA A 210 22.43 -16.33 8.07
CA ALA A 210 22.45 -15.00 8.69
C ALA A 210 22.90 -13.91 7.71
N LEU A 211 23.93 -14.17 6.89
CA LEU A 211 24.37 -13.27 5.81
C LEU A 211 23.27 -13.04 4.78
N ALA A 212 22.63 -14.11 4.31
CA ALA A 212 21.59 -14.01 3.30
C ALA A 212 20.37 -13.25 3.82
N ALA A 213 19.93 -13.54 5.05
CA ALA A 213 18.85 -12.83 5.70
C ALA A 213 19.21 -11.35 5.93
N GLY A 214 20.35 -11.07 6.56
CA GLY A 214 20.80 -9.70 6.84
C GLY A 214 21.03 -8.89 5.57
N GLY A 215 21.62 -9.48 4.53
CA GLY A 215 21.81 -8.87 3.22
C GLY A 215 20.48 -8.59 2.52
N THR A 216 19.49 -9.48 2.62
CA THR A 216 18.15 -9.25 2.08
C THR A 216 17.46 -8.09 2.80
N LEU A 217 17.51 -8.05 4.13
CA LEU A 217 16.96 -6.94 4.93
C LEU A 217 17.60 -5.60 4.54
N LEU A 218 18.93 -5.56 4.43
CA LEU A 218 19.67 -4.37 4.02
C LEU A 218 19.36 -3.97 2.57
N GLY A 219 19.23 -4.93 1.66
CA GLY A 219 18.88 -4.69 0.27
C GLY A 219 17.49 -4.08 0.10
N VAL A 220 16.49 -4.59 0.84
CA VAL A 220 15.14 -4.01 0.87
C VAL A 220 15.16 -2.58 1.41
N TYR A 221 15.92 -2.33 2.47
CA TYR A 221 16.09 -0.98 3.03
C TYR A 221 16.70 0.00 2.01
N LEU A 222 17.78 -0.39 1.32
CA LEU A 222 18.44 0.44 0.32
C LEU A 222 17.57 0.66 -0.93
N ALA A 223 16.81 -0.34 -1.36
CA ALA A 223 15.85 -0.21 -2.46
C ALA A 223 14.74 0.78 -2.10
N GLY A 224 14.28 0.78 -0.85
CA GLY A 224 13.30 1.75 -0.33
C GLY A 224 13.83 3.19 -0.21
N GLN A 225 15.15 3.36 -0.09
CA GLN A 225 15.82 4.67 -0.03
C GLN A 225 16.18 5.28 -1.39
N SER A 226 15.88 4.60 -2.50
CA SER A 226 16.26 5.06 -3.84
C SER A 226 15.39 6.25 -4.31
N GLY A 227 15.45 7.37 -3.61
CA GLY A 227 15.19 8.68 -4.17
C GLY A 227 16.36 9.04 -5.08
N SER A 228 16.10 9.26 -6.36
CA SER A 228 17.14 9.56 -7.34
C SER A 228 17.83 10.88 -6.99
N ALA A 229 18.99 10.82 -6.34
CA ALA A 229 19.87 11.96 -6.15
C ALA A 229 20.58 12.27 -7.47
N ARG A 230 20.24 13.39 -8.13
CA ARG A 230 21.02 13.89 -9.26
C ARG A 230 22.06 14.87 -8.73
N VAL A 231 23.33 14.54 -8.91
CA VAL A 231 24.43 15.47 -8.67
C VAL A 231 24.56 16.37 -9.89
N ARG A 232 24.26 17.67 -9.75
CA ARG A 232 24.54 18.66 -10.81
C ARG A 232 25.74 19.50 -10.38
N ALA A 233 26.82 19.39 -11.15
CA ALA A 233 27.94 20.30 -11.05
C ALA A 233 27.69 21.51 -11.96
N ALA A 234 27.66 22.71 -11.39
CA ALA A 234 27.56 23.95 -12.14
C ALA A 234 28.86 24.76 -11.97
N GLY A 235 29.52 25.06 -13.08
CA GLY A 235 30.71 25.93 -13.13
C GLY A 235 30.32 27.34 -13.55
N GLY A 236 30.56 28.32 -12.69
CA GLY A 236 30.41 29.74 -13.00
C GLY A 236 31.75 30.50 -12.94
N PRO A 237 31.80 31.74 -13.43
CA PRO A 237 33.02 32.58 -13.39
C PRO A 237 33.51 32.88 -11.96
N PHE A 238 32.68 32.63 -10.94
CA PHE A 238 32.99 32.80 -9.53
C PHE A 238 33.25 31.47 -8.78
N GLY A 239 33.41 30.35 -9.50
CA GLY A 239 33.77 29.05 -8.92
C GLY A 239 32.81 27.91 -9.29
N ALA A 240 33.24 26.68 -8.99
CA ALA A 240 32.41 25.49 -9.15
C ALA A 240 31.61 25.23 -7.86
N HIS A 241 30.31 25.00 -7.99
CA HIS A 241 29.48 24.53 -6.89
C HIS A 241 28.78 23.23 -7.29
N ILE A 242 28.64 22.34 -6.31
CA ILE A 242 27.92 21.07 -6.44
C ILE A 242 26.59 21.25 -5.73
N THR A 243 25.50 21.12 -6.46
CA THR A 243 24.15 21.16 -5.88
C THR A 243 23.57 19.75 -5.88
N LEU A 244 23.17 19.29 -4.69
CA LEU A 244 22.44 18.04 -4.52
C LEU A 244 20.94 18.36 -4.50
N GLU A 245 20.23 18.01 -5.57
CA GLU A 245 18.77 18.00 -5.55
C GLU A 245 18.29 16.62 -5.14
N LEU A 246 17.66 16.54 -3.96
CA LEU A 246 16.96 15.36 -3.48
C LEU A 246 15.50 15.48 -3.93
N THR A 247 15.11 14.73 -4.96
CA THR A 247 13.71 14.46 -5.27
C THR A 247 13.21 13.36 -4.33
N PHE A 248 12.31 13.72 -3.42
CA PHE A 248 11.52 12.80 -2.59
C PHE A 248 10.22 12.44 -3.31
#